data_AF-A0A060C2L2-F1
#
_entry.id   AF-A0A060C2L2-F1
#
_cell.length_a   1.000
_cell.length_b   1.000
_cell.length_c   1.000
_cell.angle_alpha   90.00
_cell.angle_beta   90.00
_cell.angle_gamma   90.00
#
_symmetry.space_group_name_H-M   'P 1'
#
loop_
_entity.id
_entity.type
_entity.pdbx_description
1 polymer ?
#
loop_
_entity_poly.entity_id
_entity_poly.type
_entity_poly.pdbx_seq_one_letter_code
_entity_poly.pdbx_strand_id
1 'polypeptide(L)' 'MARNVSKDNMYIQNARLNGALFNKSYITHDELMKGGTLEFVMGKKPNKKWAISSDACPPSLSE' A
#
# COMPACT_ATOMS: atom_id res chain seq x y z
N MET A 1 -1.59 -2.52 -10.54
CA MET A 1 -0.62 -3.54 -11.03
C MET A 1 0.16 -4.12 -9.87
N ALA A 2 0.48 -5.41 -9.87
CA ALA A 2 1.29 -6.05 -8.83
C ALA A 2 2.52 -6.74 -9.45
N ARG A 3 3.72 -6.21 -9.19
CA ARG A 3 4.99 -6.75 -9.66
C ARG A 3 5.40 -7.91 -8.77
N ASN A 4 5.92 -8.99 -9.37
CA ASN A 4 6.43 -10.17 -8.68
C ASN A 4 5.37 -10.93 -7.86
N VAL A 5 4.08 -10.76 -8.17
CA VAL A 5 3.00 -11.50 -7.50
C VAL A 5 3.08 -12.97 -7.88
N SER A 6 3.06 -13.85 -6.88
CA SER A 6 3.03 -15.30 -7.06
C SER A 6 2.40 -15.93 -5.82
N LYS A 7 2.16 -17.25 -5.84
CA LYS A 7 1.65 -17.98 -4.67
C LYS A 7 2.55 -17.84 -3.44
N ASP A 8 3.87 -17.71 -3.66
CA ASP A 8 4.84 -17.48 -2.59
C ASP A 8 4.98 -16.00 -2.22
N ASN A 9 4.79 -15.09 -3.18
CA ASN A 9 5.02 -13.65 -3.01
C ASN A 9 3.71 -12.92 -2.69
N MET A 10 3.21 -13.12 -1.47
CA MET A 10 1.95 -12.54 -1.00
C MET A 10 2.12 -11.23 -0.20
N TYR A 11 3.33 -10.83 0.16
CA TYR A 11 3.57 -9.66 1.00
C TYR A 11 3.95 -8.43 0.19
N ILE A 12 3.30 -7.30 0.47
CA ILE A 12 3.66 -6.00 -0.10
C ILE A 12 5.01 -5.55 0.46
N GLN A 13 5.97 -5.31 -0.43
CA GLN A 13 7.27 -4.73 -0.10
C GLN A 13 7.27 -3.22 -0.28
N ASN A 14 6.57 -2.72 -1.29
CA ASN A 14 6.42 -1.31 -1.57
C ASN A 14 5.15 -1.05 -2.40
N ALA A 15 4.63 0.17 -2.35
CA ALA A 15 3.53 0.61 -3.19
C ALA A 15 3.79 2.00 -3.78
N ARG A 16 3.20 2.27 -4.94
CA ARG A 16 3.20 3.59 -5.57
C ARG A 16 1.81 3.92 -6.09
N LEU A 17 1.32 5.12 -5.78
CA LEU A 17 0.05 5.63 -6.29
C LEU A 17 0.38 6.75 -7.29
N ASN A 18 -0.01 6.56 -8.56
CA ASN A 18 0.24 7.53 -9.62
C ASN A 18 1.73 7.93 -9.73
N GLY A 19 2.64 6.96 -9.53
CA GLY A 19 4.10 7.15 -9.56
C GLY A 19 4.73 7.66 -8.24
N ALA A 20 3.93 8.24 -7.34
CA ALA A 20 4.39 8.72 -6.03
C ALA A 20 4.52 7.56 -5.04
N LEU A 21 5.47 7.67 -4.10
CA LEU A 21 5.67 6.66 -3.05
C LEU A 21 4.42 6.57 -2.17
N PHE A 22 3.89 5.35 -2.01
CA PHE A 22 2.69 5.09 -1.23
C PHE A 22 3.02 4.20 -0.03
N ASN A 23 2.99 4.80 1.16
CA ASN A 23 3.35 4.14 2.41
C ASN A 23 2.21 4.20 3.43
N LYS A 24 0.98 3.96 2.97
CA LYS A 24 -0.24 3.89 3.79
C LYS A 24 -0.91 2.52 3.60
N SER A 25 -1.58 2.05 4.64
CA SER A 25 -2.35 0.79 4.63
C SER A 25 -3.83 0.98 4.24
N TYR A 26 -4.22 2.19 3.84
CA TYR A 26 -5.58 2.56 3.45
C TYR A 26 -5.53 3.51 2.25
N ILE A 27 -6.63 3.56 1.50
CA ILE A 27 -6.84 4.49 0.38
C ILE A 27 -8.09 5.31 0.72
N THR A 28 -8.02 6.62 0.49
CA THR A 28 -9.15 7.52 0.69
C THR A 28 -10.12 7.50 -0.49
N HIS A 29 -11.37 7.87 -0.25
CA HIS A 29 -12.35 7.99 -1.33
C HIS A 29 -11.90 9.00 -2.39
N ASP A 30 -11.30 10.12 -2.00
CA ASP A 30 -10.77 11.13 -2.92
C ASP A 30 -9.65 10.58 -3.82
N GLU A 31 -8.69 9.82 -3.26
CA GLU A 31 -7.65 9.14 -4.02
C GLU A 31 -8.22 8.12 -5.01
N LEU A 32 -9.28 7.41 -4.62
CA LEU A 32 -9.96 6.46 -5.51
C LEU A 32 -10.70 7.18 -6.64
N MET A 33 -11.39 8.28 -6.34
CA MET A 33 -12.16 9.07 -7.31
C MET A 33 -11.29 9.78 -8.34
N LYS A 34 -10.07 10.19 -7.96
CA LYS A 34 -9.07 10.73 -8.89
C LYS A 34 -8.63 9.71 -9.95
N GLY A 35 -8.82 8.41 -9.69
CA GLY A 35 -8.40 7.34 -10.57
C GLY A 35 -6.87 7.26 -10.71
N GLY A 36 -6.44 6.49 -11.71
CA GLY A 36 -5.03 6.29 -12.03
C GLY A 36 -4.55 4.88 -11.69
N THR A 37 -3.28 4.75 -11.29
CA THR A 37 -2.61 3.45 -11.14
C THR A 37 -1.98 3.29 -9.77
N LEU A 38 -2.42 2.24 -9.06
CA LEU A 38 -1.76 1.73 -7.87
C LEU A 38 -0.86 0.55 -8.25
N GLU A 39 0.44 0.70 -8.03
CA GLU A 39 1.46 -0.30 -8.29
C GLU A 39 2.01 -0.89 -7.00
N PHE A 40 1.99 -2.21 -6.87
CA PHE A 40 2.60 -2.94 -5.76
C PHE A 40 3.86 -3.67 -6.20
N VAL A 41 4.81 -3.79 -5.30
CA VAL A 41 5.95 -4.71 -5.41
C VAL A 41 5.78 -5.79 -4.36
N MET A 42 5.63 -7.04 -4.80
CA MET A 42 5.35 -8.18 -3.93
C MET A 42 6.63 -8.95 -3.59
N GLY A 43 6.61 -9.68 -2.46
CA GLY A 43 7.72 -10.50 -2.00
C GLY A 43 7.28 -11.62 -1.05
N LYS A 44 8.19 -12.57 -0.82
CA LYS A 44 7.94 -13.80 -0.05
C LYS A 44 7.87 -13.61 1.47
N LYS A 45 8.47 -12.54 1.99
CA LYS A 45 8.57 -12.26 3.43
C LYS A 45 7.83 -10.97 3.78
N PRO A 46 7.23 -10.86 4.97
CA PRO A 46 6.59 -9.62 5.41
C PRO A 46 7.61 -8.48 5.49
N ASN A 47 7.27 -7.32 4.93
CA ASN A 47 8.08 -6.12 5.11
C ASN A 47 7.69 -5.41 6.40
N LYS A 48 8.56 -5.49 7.42
CA LYS A 48 8.35 -4.84 8.73
C LYS A 48 8.54 -3.31 8.73
N LYS A 49 8.82 -2.71 7.56
CA LYS A 49 9.06 -1.27 7.41
C LYS A 49 7.99 -0.56 6.59
N TRP A 50 7.12 -1.30 5.89
CA TRP A 50 6.07 -0.71 5.07
C TRP A 50 4.80 -0.48 5.89
N ALA A 51 4.20 0.70 5.73
CA ALA A 51 2.96 1.14 6.37
C ALA A 51 2.93 0.97 7.90
N ILE A 52 4.06 1.20 8.58
CA ILE A 52 4.16 1.05 10.06
C ILE A 52 4.06 2.37 10.84
N SER A 53 4.09 3.53 10.16
CA SER A 53 3.98 4.83 10.83
C SER A 53 2.57 5.07 11.35
N SER A 54 2.42 5.86 12.40
CA SER A 54 1.09 6.20 12.94
C SER A 54 0.16 6.80 11.89
N ASP A 55 0.70 7.61 10.95
CA ASP A 55 -0.07 8.20 9.84
C ASP A 55 -0.44 7.21 8.72
N ALA A 56 0.16 6.01 8.72
CA ALA A 56 -0.12 4.96 7.74
C ALA A 56 -1.29 4.07 8.15
N CYS A 57 -1.70 4.13 9.41
CA CYS A 57 -2.90 3.45 9.90
C CYS A 57 -4.16 4.14 9.38
N PRO A 58 -5.24 3.38 9.10
CA PRO A 58 -6.52 3.97 8.76
C PRO A 58 -7.02 4.87 9.90
N PRO A 59 -7.77 5.93 9.58
CA PRO A 59 -8.37 6.78 10.60
C PRO A 59 -9.30 5.93 11.48
N SER A 60 -9.17 6.09 12.79
CA SER A 60 -10.04 5.49 13.79
C SER A 60 -10.97 6.57 14.35
N LEU A 61 -12.23 6.22 14.56
CA LEU A 61 -13.14 7.01 15.39
C LEU A 61 -12.79 6.71 16.85
N SER A 62 -11.69 7.28 17.33
CA SER A 62 -11.38 7.28 18.75
C SER A 62 -11.73 8.66 19.29
N GLU A 63 -12.78 8.69 20.11
CA GLU A 63 -13.22 9.84 20.92
C GLU A 63 -12.27 10.11 22.09
#